data_AF-A0A1F7I4Z7-F1
#
_entry.id   AF-A0A1F7I4Z7-F1
#
_cell.length_a   1.000
_cell.length_b   1.000
_cell.length_c   1.000
_cell.angle_alpha   90.00
_cell.angle_beta   90.00
_cell.angle_gamma   90.00
#
_symmetry.space_group_name_H-M   'P 1'
#
loop_
_entity.id
_entity.type
_entity.pdbx_description
1 polymer ?
#
loop_
_entity_poly.entity_id
_entity_poly.type
_entity_poly.pdbx_seq_one_letter_code
_entity_poly.pdbx_strand_id
1 'polypeptide(L)'
;MPKDIQDLMNHYAYLSTKLGKYVFPLDDSRFTNHSSTRNNVDSVQLPGESELVGIANSDIERGEEILVNYRDFDVRDKNSQEEYLRT
;
A
#
# COMPACT_ATOMS: atom_id res chain seq x y z
N MET A 1 8.75 21.48 -7.25
CA MET A 1 8.18 21.10 -5.94
C MET A 1 9.27 21.26 -4.88
N PRO A 2 8.98 21.83 -3.70
CA PRO A 2 9.97 21.95 -2.63
C PRO A 2 10.57 20.58 -2.24
N LYS A 3 11.81 20.56 -1.73
CA LYS A 3 12.54 19.33 -1.43
C LYS A 3 11.79 18.47 -0.39
N ASP A 4 11.28 19.09 0.65
CA ASP A 4 10.55 18.39 1.72
C ASP A 4 9.30 17.67 1.18
N ILE A 5 8.59 18.28 0.22
CA ILE A 5 7.41 17.66 -0.40
C ILE A 5 7.83 16.51 -1.33
N GLN A 6 8.96 16.64 -2.04
CA GLN A 6 9.50 15.55 -2.84
C GLN A 6 9.88 14.35 -1.97
N ASP A 7 10.53 14.58 -0.83
CA ASP A 7 10.97 13.53 0.08
C ASP A 7 9.77 12.81 0.70
N LEU A 8 8.74 13.56 1.09
CA LEU A 8 7.47 13.03 1.57
C LEU A 8 6.76 12.16 0.52
N MET A 9 6.66 12.65 -0.74
CA MET A 9 6.06 11.87 -1.82
C MET A 9 6.89 10.63 -2.18
N ASN A 10 8.21 10.73 -2.21
CA ASN A 10 9.08 9.58 -2.51
C ASN A 10 9.00 8.48 -1.44
N HIS A 11 8.64 8.84 -0.21
CA HIS A 11 8.54 7.89 0.89
C HIS A 11 7.14 7.24 0.99
N TYR A 12 6.07 7.99 0.77
CA TYR A 12 4.69 7.52 1.02
C TYR A 12 3.86 7.27 -0.23
N ALA A 13 4.26 7.78 -1.40
CA ALA A 13 3.53 7.52 -2.64
C ALA A 13 3.93 6.16 -3.23
N TYR A 14 2.95 5.48 -3.81
CA TYR A 14 3.16 4.24 -4.56
C TYR A 14 2.82 4.44 -6.04
N LEU A 15 3.38 3.61 -6.92
CA LEU A 15 3.03 3.64 -8.35
C LEU A 15 1.89 2.65 -8.62
N SER A 16 0.67 3.15 -8.80
CA SER A 16 -0.52 2.30 -8.95
C SER A 16 -0.43 1.35 -10.14
N THR A 17 -0.65 0.06 -9.89
CA THR A 17 -0.81 -0.98 -10.92
C THR A 17 -2.06 -0.78 -11.77
N LYS A 18 -3.07 -0.06 -11.26
CA LYS A 18 -4.35 0.19 -11.93
C LYS A 18 -4.33 1.45 -12.79
N LEU A 19 -3.89 2.58 -12.22
CA LEU A 19 -3.92 3.87 -12.91
C LEU A 19 -2.64 4.18 -13.69
N GLY A 20 -1.54 3.47 -13.43
CA GLY A 20 -0.23 3.77 -14.00
C GLY A 20 0.29 5.16 -13.60
N LYS A 21 -0.15 5.66 -12.43
CA LYS A 21 0.19 6.97 -11.88
C LYS A 21 0.67 6.82 -10.45
N TYR A 22 1.48 7.78 -9.99
CA TYR A 22 1.78 7.90 -8.57
C TYR A 22 0.52 8.30 -7.82
N VAL A 23 0.21 7.54 -6.78
CA VAL A 23 -0.86 7.82 -5.82
C VAL A 23 -0.20 8.22 -4.51
N PHE A 24 -0.56 9.38 -3.99
CA PHE A 24 -0.09 9.88 -2.71
C PHE A 24 -1.28 9.91 -1.74
N PRO A 25 -1.40 8.93 -0.82
CA PRO A 25 -2.52 8.87 0.10
C PRO A 25 -2.52 10.04 1.09
N LEU A 26 -3.68 10.68 1.22
CA LEU A 26 -3.86 11.81 2.15
C LEU A 26 -4.31 11.36 3.54
N ASP A 27 -4.82 10.14 3.67
CA ASP A 27 -5.24 9.51 4.93
C ASP A 27 -4.10 8.69 5.58
N ASP A 28 -4.45 7.91 6.59
CA ASP A 28 -3.51 7.11 7.38
C ASP A 28 -3.08 5.80 6.70
N SER A 29 -3.66 5.44 5.54
CA SER A 29 -3.26 4.24 4.81
C SER A 29 -1.79 4.26 4.37
N ARG A 30 -1.19 5.46 4.26
CA ARG A 30 0.24 5.65 3.99
C ARG A 30 1.17 5.09 5.08
N PHE A 31 0.64 4.77 6.25
CA PHE A 31 1.43 4.21 7.36
C PHE A 31 1.24 2.69 7.53
N THR A 32 0.41 2.06 6.68
CA THR A 32 0.20 0.61 6.71
C THR A 32 1.41 -0.11 6.14
N ASN A 33 2.00 -1.04 6.89
CA ASN A 33 3.22 -1.73 6.48
C ASN A 33 2.97 -2.93 5.56
N HIS A 34 4.05 -3.38 4.91
CA HIS A 34 4.06 -4.54 4.03
C HIS A 34 4.07 -5.88 4.79
N SER A 35 3.25 -6.82 4.34
CA SER A 35 3.51 -8.26 4.48
C SER A 35 2.84 -9.02 3.34
N SER A 36 3.55 -9.99 2.77
CA SER A 36 3.05 -10.93 1.77
C SER A 36 2.66 -12.28 2.34
N THR A 37 2.99 -12.54 3.61
CA THR A 37 2.69 -13.81 4.29
C THR A 37 1.73 -13.68 5.46
N ARG A 38 1.54 -12.46 6.00
CA ARG A 38 0.71 -12.15 7.17
C ARG A 38 -0.15 -10.90 6.99
N ASN A 39 -0.45 -10.48 5.75
CA ASN A 39 -1.36 -9.36 5.54
C ASN A 39 -2.78 -9.72 6.04
N ASN A 40 -3.34 -8.84 6.86
CA ASN A 40 -4.73 -8.92 7.33
C ASN A 40 -5.65 -7.92 6.60
N VAL A 41 -5.11 -7.22 5.58
CA VAL A 41 -5.85 -6.36 4.66
C VAL A 41 -5.55 -6.75 3.22
N ASP A 42 -6.61 -6.96 2.44
CA ASP A 42 -6.56 -7.16 0.99
C ASP A 42 -6.73 -5.83 0.24
N SER A 43 -6.07 -5.70 -0.91
CA SER A 43 -6.25 -4.57 -1.82
C SER A 43 -7.30 -4.92 -2.89
N VAL A 44 -8.52 -4.40 -2.74
CA VAL A 44 -9.68 -4.83 -3.52
C VAL A 44 -10.23 -3.71 -4.40
N GLN A 45 -10.68 -4.08 -5.61
CA GLN A 45 -11.40 -3.15 -6.47
C GLN A 45 -12.88 -3.06 -6.08
N LEU A 46 -13.34 -1.86 -5.70
CA LEU A 46 -14.77 -1.60 -5.46
C LEU A 46 -15.43 -0.83 -6.61
N PRO A 47 -16.72 -1.06 -6.90
CA PRO A 47 -17.47 -0.27 -7.88
C PRO A 47 -17.50 1.22 -7.50
N GLY A 48 -17.18 2.09 -8.44
CA GLY A 48 -17.14 3.54 -8.22
C GLY A 48 -15.79 4.09 -7.77
N GLU A 49 -14.87 3.23 -7.31
CA GLU A 49 -13.55 3.65 -6.85
C GLU A 49 -12.51 3.68 -7.97
N SER A 50 -11.78 4.79 -8.07
CA SER A 50 -10.69 4.93 -9.06
C SER A 50 -9.45 4.13 -8.68
N GLU A 51 -9.26 3.82 -7.40
CA GLU A 51 -8.14 3.03 -6.88
C GLU A 51 -8.60 1.77 -6.14
N LEU A 52 -7.64 0.95 -5.73
CA LEU A 52 -7.87 -0.18 -4.83
C LEU A 52 -8.14 0.33 -3.40
N VAL A 53 -9.01 -0.38 -2.69
CA VAL A 53 -9.38 -0.08 -1.30
C VAL A 53 -8.89 -1.21 -0.41
N GLY A 54 -8.37 -0.87 0.76
CA GLY A 54 -8.01 -1.83 1.80
C GLY A 54 -9.28 -2.41 2.45
N ILE A 55 -9.43 -3.72 2.44
CA ILE A 55 -10.51 -4.44 3.12
C ILE A 55 -9.90 -5.49 4.05
N ALA A 56 -10.34 -5.53 5.30
CA ALA A 56 -9.91 -6.57 6.25
C ALA A 56 -10.27 -7.96 5.71
N ASN A 57 -9.29 -8.88 5.69
CA ASN A 57 -9.47 -10.26 5.21
C ASN A 57 -9.65 -11.28 6.35
N SER A 58 -9.50 -10.82 7.59
CA SER A 58 -9.74 -11.54 8.83
C SER A 58 -10.25 -10.56 9.90
N ASP A 59 -10.68 -11.10 11.04
CA ASP A 59 -10.82 -10.28 12.24
C ASP A 59 -9.43 -9.73 12.63
N ILE A 60 -9.39 -8.47 13.08
CA ILE A 60 -8.16 -7.78 13.51
C ILE A 60 -8.34 -7.40 14.97
N GLU A 61 -7.46 -7.93 15.83
CA GLU A 61 -7.54 -7.73 17.26
C GLU A 61 -6.99 -6.37 17.68
N ARG A 62 -7.43 -5.87 18.84
CA ARG A 62 -6.91 -4.59 19.36
C ARG A 62 -5.41 -4.71 19.64
N GLY A 63 -4.62 -3.89 18.94
CA GLY A 63 -3.16 -3.87 19.06
C GLY A 63 -2.45 -4.79 18.08
N GLU A 64 -3.18 -5.55 17.27
CA GLU A 64 -2.63 -6.22 16.08
C GLU A 64 -2.22 -5.16 15.04
N GLU A 65 -1.09 -5.39 14.38
CA GLU A 65 -0.61 -4.52 13.32
C GLU A 65 -1.44 -4.73 12.05
N ILE A 66 -1.86 -3.63 11.42
CA ILE A 66 -2.54 -3.68 10.12
C ILE A 66 -1.46 -3.81 9.03
N LEU A 67 -1.53 -4.89 8.25
CA LEU A 67 -0.55 -5.25 7.23
C LEU A 67 -1.24 -5.46 5.88
N VAL A 68 -0.62 -4.94 4.83
CA VAL A 68 -1.10 -5.07 3.44
C VAL A 68 0.00 -5.60 2.54
N ASN A 69 -0.35 -6.29 1.46
CA ASN A 69 0.63 -6.74 0.48
C ASN A 69 0.86 -5.68 -0.61
N TYR A 70 1.95 -4.92 -0.49
CA TYR A 70 2.34 -3.89 -1.48
C TYR A 70 2.43 -4.40 -2.93
N ARG A 71 2.71 -5.70 -3.13
CA ARG A 71 2.81 -6.28 -4.48
C ARG A 71 1.49 -6.23 -5.24
N ASP A 72 0.38 -6.06 -4.55
CA ASP A 72 -0.95 -6.02 -5.16
C ASP A 72 -1.23 -4.68 -5.86
N PHE A 73 -0.63 -3.58 -5.37
CA PHE A 73 -0.99 -2.23 -5.81
C PHE A 73 0.19 -1.36 -6.27
N ASP A 74 1.44 -1.65 -5.88
CA ASP A 74 2.61 -0.92 -6.34
C ASP A 74 3.35 -1.67 -7.47
N VAL A 75 3.46 -1.02 -8.63
CA VAL A 75 4.22 -1.49 -9.80
C VAL A 75 5.68 -1.78 -9.46
N ARG A 76 6.31 -0.98 -8.61
CA ARG A 76 7.72 -1.15 -8.21
C ARG A 76 7.88 -2.42 -7.39
N ASP A 77 6.97 -2.67 -6.46
CA ASP A 77 7.11 -3.77 -5.51
C ASP A 77 6.61 -5.10 -6.05
N LYS A 78 5.65 -5.08 -6.98
CA LYS A 78 5.03 -6.26 -7.59
C LYS A 78 6.02 -7.37 -7.97
N ASN A 79 7.18 -7.00 -8.53
CA ASN A 79 8.21 -7.95 -8.96
C ASN A 79 9.57 -7.75 -8.26
N SER A 80 9.62 -6.87 -7.24
CA SER A 80 10.85 -6.51 -6.55
C SER A 80 11.34 -7.64 -5.63
N GLN A 81 12.67 -7.70 -5.46
CA GLN A 81 13.38 -8.67 -4.62
C GLN A 81 13.96 -8.05 -3.34
N GLU A 82 13.59 -6.81 -3.06
CA GLU A 82 14.00 -6.07 -1.87
C GLU A 82 13.66 -6.83 -0.59
N GLU A 83 14.52 -6.70 0.42
CA GLU A 83 14.46 -7.51 1.64
C GLU A 83 13.16 -7.28 2.42
N TYR A 84 12.69 -6.03 2.49
CA TYR A 84 11.48 -5.66 3.22
C TYR A 84 10.19 -6.26 2.61
N LEU A 85 10.25 -6.76 1.37
CA LEU A 85 9.12 -7.43 0.71
C LEU A 85 9.09 -8.94 0.97
N ARG A 86 10.02 -9.49 1.76
CA ARG A 86 10.09 -10.93 2.04
C ARG A 86 9.29 -11.36 3.26
N THR A 87 8.67 -10.42 3.95
CA THR A 87 7.80 -10.65 5.10
C THR A 87 6.37 -10.88 4.68
#